data_AF-A0A7W1B0B0-F1
#
_entry.id   AF-A0A7W1B0B0-F1
#
_cell.length_a   1.000
_cell.length_b   1.000
_cell.length_c   1.000
_cell.angle_alpha   90.00
_cell.angle_beta   90.00
_cell.angle_gamma   90.00
#
_symmetry.space_group_name_H-M   'P 1'
#
loop_
_entity.id
_entity.type
_entity.pdbx_description
1 polymer ?
#
loop_
_entity_poly.entity_id
_entity_poly.type
_entity_poly.pdbx_seq_one_letter_code
_entity_poly.pdbx_strand_id
1 'polypeptide(L)'
;VRAAYLADVRGTDPGADMTAPPAPWDDIYAPTDSVQRFALMHHIEEFARHAGQADIIREQIDGATAASLLMAVEGRQGNDFVQPWTPATQ
;
A
#
# COMPACT_ATOMS: atom_id res chain seq x y z
N VAL A 1 4.92 -8.89 14.69
CA VAL A 1 5.11 -8.87 13.23
C VAL A 1 5.22 -7.45 12.69
N ARG A 2 4.17 -6.61 12.72
CA ARG A 2 4.22 -5.22 12.18
C ARG A 2 5.33 -4.33 12.74
N ALA A 3 5.54 -4.33 14.07
CA ALA A 3 6.55 -3.46 14.70
C ALA A 3 7.98 -3.84 14.30
N ALA A 4 8.28 -5.14 14.23
CA ALA A 4 9.59 -5.64 13.79
C ALA A 4 9.86 -5.27 12.33
N TYR A 5 8.90 -5.53 11.43
CA TYR A 5 8.99 -5.13 10.03
C TYR A 5 9.25 -3.62 9.85
N LEU A 6 8.53 -2.77 10.59
CA LEU A 6 8.73 -1.32 10.52
C LEU A 6 10.07 -0.86 11.12
N ALA A 7 10.65 -1.62 12.05
CA ALA A 7 12.00 -1.37 12.54
C ALA A 7 13.03 -1.75 11.47
N ASP A 8 12.85 -2.90 10.82
CA ASP A 8 13.73 -3.37 9.74
C ASP A 8 13.73 -2.41 8.55
N VAL A 9 12.56 -1.94 8.10
CA VAL A 9 12.44 -0.94 7.02
C VAL A 9 13.18 0.35 7.37
N ARG A 10 13.13 0.80 8.63
CA ARG A 10 13.85 2.02 9.07
C ARG A 10 15.35 1.80 9.20
N GLY A 11 15.77 0.61 9.59
CA GLY A 11 17.18 0.27 9.78
C GLY A 11 17.91 -0.08 8.48
N THR A 12 17.18 -0.46 7.43
CA THR A 12 17.75 -0.82 6.14
C THR A 12 18.33 0.40 5.42
N ASP A 13 19.62 0.37 5.12
CA ASP A 13 20.24 1.30 4.19
C ASP A 13 19.75 1.00 2.76
N PRO A 14 19.05 1.94 2.08
CA PRO A 14 18.59 1.73 0.71
C PRO A 14 19.74 1.53 -0.30
N GLY A 15 20.95 1.98 0.02
CA GLY A 15 22.13 1.82 -0.82
C GLY A 15 22.87 0.50 -0.64
N ALA A 16 22.52 -0.30 0.38
CA ALA A 16 23.19 -1.56 0.63
C ALA A 16 22.92 -2.58 -0.50
N ASP A 17 23.95 -3.35 -0.83
CA ASP A 17 23.90 -4.40 -1.83
C ASP A 17 22.86 -5.47 -1.45
N MET A 18 22.16 -5.98 -2.46
CA MET A 18 21.29 -7.13 -2.33
C MET A 18 21.29 -7.95 -3.62
N THR A 19 20.74 -9.15 -3.56
CA THR A 19 20.46 -9.95 -4.75
C THR A 19 18.96 -10.01 -4.97
N ALA A 20 18.50 -9.55 -6.14
CA ALA A 20 17.12 -9.72 -6.56
C ALA A 20 16.90 -11.17 -7.04
N PRO A 21 15.75 -11.78 -6.73
CA PRO A 21 15.43 -13.11 -7.23
C PRO A 21 15.19 -13.09 -8.75
N PRO A 22 15.24 -14.26 -9.42
CA PRO A 22 14.80 -14.38 -10.81
C PRO A 22 13.37 -13.84 -11.00
N ALA A 23 13.12 -13.19 -12.14
CA ALA A 23 11.82 -12.71 -12.59
C ALA A 23 11.51 -13.29 -13.97
N PRO A 24 11.03 -14.55 -14.07
CA PRO A 24 10.83 -15.21 -15.36
C PRO A 24 9.80 -14.54 -16.26
N TRP A 25 8.86 -13.78 -15.68
CA TRP A 25 7.88 -12.99 -16.43
C TRP A 25 8.50 -11.78 -17.15
N ASP A 26 9.73 -11.41 -16.79
CA ASP A 26 10.55 -10.35 -17.42
C ASP A 26 11.77 -10.94 -18.16
N ASP A 27 11.77 -12.24 -18.50
CA ASP A 27 12.89 -12.97 -19.11
C ASP A 27 14.20 -12.97 -18.29
N ILE A 28 14.10 -12.82 -16.96
CA ILE A 28 15.23 -12.89 -16.02
C ILE A 28 15.20 -14.24 -15.28
N TYR A 29 16.06 -15.17 -15.70
CA TYR A 29 16.07 -16.55 -15.20
C TYR A 29 17.10 -16.83 -14.09
N ALA A 30 18.01 -15.89 -13.83
CA ALA A 30 19.03 -15.98 -12.78
C ALA A 30 18.87 -14.82 -11.78
N PRO A 31 19.35 -14.96 -10.54
CA PRO A 31 19.42 -13.85 -9.61
C PRO A 31 20.30 -12.72 -10.17
N THR A 32 19.94 -11.48 -9.86
CA THR A 32 20.66 -10.28 -10.35
C THR A 32 21.12 -9.40 -9.19
N ASP A 33 22.25 -8.73 -9.38
CA ASP A 33 22.75 -7.75 -8.41
C ASP A 33 21.83 -6.52 -8.37
N SER A 34 21.58 -6.02 -7.17
CA SER A 34 20.71 -4.87 -6.94
C SER A 34 21.06 -4.18 -5.62
N VAL A 35 20.23 -3.23 -5.21
CA VAL A 35 20.32 -2.56 -3.91
C VAL A 35 18.97 -2.54 -3.21
N GLN A 36 19.00 -2.47 -1.89
CA GLN A 36 17.82 -2.57 -1.03
C GLN A 36 16.72 -1.54 -1.36
N ARG A 37 17.06 -0.38 -1.96
CA ARG A 37 16.10 0.63 -2.41
C ARG A 37 14.98 0.04 -3.28
N PHE A 38 15.31 -0.85 -4.20
CA PHE A 38 14.32 -1.41 -5.12
C PHE A 38 13.41 -2.41 -4.42
N ALA A 39 13.93 -3.23 -3.50
CA ALA A 39 13.09 -4.10 -2.67
C ALA A 39 12.16 -3.29 -1.74
N LEU A 40 12.68 -2.23 -1.11
CA LEU A 40 11.86 -1.35 -0.26
C LEU A 40 10.76 -0.64 -1.06
N MET A 41 11.07 -0.18 -2.27
CA MET A 41 10.06 0.40 -3.17
C MET A 41 9.01 -0.64 -3.55
N HIS A 42 9.44 -1.85 -3.91
CA HIS A 42 8.55 -2.95 -4.27
C HIS A 42 7.56 -3.29 -3.15
N HIS A 43 8.00 -3.25 -1.88
CA HIS A 43 7.10 -3.45 -0.74
C HIS A 43 6.02 -2.37 -0.65
N ILE A 44 6.35 -1.10 -0.95
CA ILE A 44 5.37 -0.01 -0.96
C ILE A 44 4.39 -0.19 -2.11
N GLU A 45 4.89 -0.46 -3.31
CA GLU A 45 4.09 -0.72 -4.50
C GLU A 45 3.11 -1.87 -4.26
N GLU A 46 3.60 -2.97 -3.72
CA GLU A 46 2.82 -4.17 -3.51
C GLU A 46 1.75 -4.00 -2.43
N PHE A 47 2.11 -3.31 -1.34
CA PHE A 47 1.14 -2.95 -0.31
C PHE A 47 0.05 -2.03 -0.88
N ALA A 48 0.43 -1.00 -1.64
CA ALA A 48 -0.52 -0.06 -2.24
C ALA A 48 -1.45 -0.77 -3.26
N ARG A 49 -0.92 -1.67 -4.09
CA ARG A 49 -1.68 -2.46 -5.05
C ARG A 49 -2.75 -3.30 -4.35
N HIS A 50 -2.37 -4.01 -3.28
CA HIS A 50 -3.30 -4.82 -2.51
C HIS A 50 -4.31 -3.98 -1.72
N ALA A 51 -3.87 -2.88 -1.12
CA ALA A 51 -4.76 -1.97 -0.40
C ALA A 51 -5.84 -1.39 -1.35
N GLY A 52 -5.45 -0.96 -2.55
CA GLY A 52 -6.39 -0.48 -3.57
C GLY A 52 -7.36 -1.56 -4.05
N GLN A 53 -6.88 -2.80 -4.26
CA GLN A 53 -7.75 -3.93 -4.60
C GLN A 53 -8.78 -4.23 -3.49
N ALA A 54 -8.35 -4.20 -2.22
CA ALA A 54 -9.25 -4.35 -1.08
C ALA A 54 -10.26 -3.20 -0.99
N ASP A 55 -9.84 -1.98 -1.33
CA ASP A 55 -10.68 -0.80 -1.34
C ASP A 55 -11.81 -0.88 -2.37
N ILE A 56 -11.51 -1.39 -3.57
CA ILE A 56 -12.52 -1.65 -4.60
C ILE A 56 -13.58 -2.62 -4.06
N ILE A 57 -13.16 -3.74 -3.47
CA ILE A 57 -14.09 -4.74 -2.91
C ILE A 57 -14.96 -4.12 -1.81
N ARG A 58 -14.34 -3.36 -0.91
CA ARG A 58 -15.03 -2.64 0.17
C ARG A 58 -16.08 -1.67 -0.38
N GLU A 59 -15.70 -0.83 -1.34
CA GLU A 59 -16.60 0.15 -1.96
C GLU A 59 -17.79 -0.51 -2.65
N GLN A 60 -17.63 -1.71 -3.24
CA GLN A 60 -18.76 -2.47 -3.79
C GLN A 60 -19.73 -2.99 -2.70
N ILE A 61 -19.29 -3.13 -1.45
CA ILE A 61 -20.10 -3.60 -0.33
C ILE A 61 -20.84 -2.45 0.35
N ASP A 62 -20.16 -1.33 0.61
CA ASP A 62 -20.68 -0.22 1.43
C ASP A 62 -21.03 1.05 0.62
N GLY A 63 -20.62 1.14 -0.65
CA GLY A 63 -20.78 2.32 -1.50
C GLY A 63 -19.94 3.53 -1.08
N ALA A 64 -19.05 3.39 -0.09
CA ALA A 64 -18.25 4.47 0.47
C ALA A 64 -16.98 4.71 -0.35
N THR A 65 -16.88 5.87 -0.98
CA THR A 65 -15.66 6.28 -1.70
C THR A 65 -14.53 6.63 -0.73
N ALA A 66 -13.29 6.33 -1.11
CA ALA A 66 -12.10 6.41 -0.24
C ALA A 66 -11.97 7.74 0.54
N ALA A 67 -12.12 8.89 -0.12
CA ALA A 67 -11.96 10.19 0.52
C ALA A 67 -13.07 10.48 1.54
N SER A 68 -14.32 10.14 1.23
CA SER A 68 -15.46 10.33 2.14
C SER A 68 -15.35 9.42 3.37
N LEU A 69 -14.93 8.16 3.17
CA LEU A 69 -14.74 7.21 4.26
C LEU A 69 -13.58 7.65 5.18
N LEU A 70 -12.44 8.06 4.61
CA LEU A 70 -11.31 8.53 5.40
C LEU A 70 -11.70 9.72 6.28
N MET A 71 -12.44 10.70 5.74
CA MET A 71 -12.93 11.83 6.53
C MET A 71 -13.82 11.38 7.69
N ALA A 72 -14.73 10.42 7.46
CA ALA A 72 -15.59 9.88 8.51
C ALA A 72 -14.78 9.17 9.61
N VAL A 73 -13.81 8.34 9.23
CA VAL A 73 -12.92 7.63 10.17
C VAL A 73 -12.06 8.59 11.00
N GLU A 74 -11.52 9.63 10.36
CA GLU A 74 -10.69 10.63 11.02
C GLU A 74 -11.50 11.71 11.77
N GLY A 75 -12.84 11.67 11.69
CA GLY A 75 -13.72 12.69 12.29
C GLY A 75 -13.53 14.09 11.69
N ARG A 76 -13.09 14.17 10.43
CA ARG A 76 -12.83 15.44 9.74
C ARG A 76 -14.12 16.10 9.29
N GLN A 77 -14.18 17.42 9.40
CA GLN A 77 -15.29 18.20 8.85
C GLN A 77 -15.25 18.15 7.31
N GLY A 78 -16.43 18.04 6.70
CA GLY A 78 -16.60 18.12 5.25
C GLY A 78 -16.30 19.51 4.68
N ASN A 79 -16.10 19.57 3.37
CA ASN A 79 -15.86 20.79 2.62
C ASN A 79 -16.65 20.78 1.29
N ASP A 80 -16.46 21.81 0.48
CA ASP A 80 -17.18 21.99 -0.80
C ASP A 80 -17.00 20.85 -1.81
N PHE A 81 -16.01 19.96 -1.61
CA PHE A 81 -15.68 18.86 -2.54
C PHE A 81 -15.98 17.47 -1.98
N VAL A 82 -15.78 17.27 -0.67
CA VAL A 82 -15.92 15.94 -0.03
C VAL A 82 -16.65 16.09 1.29
N GLN A 83 -17.66 15.27 1.49
CA GLN A 83 -18.39 15.13 2.75
C GLN A 83 -18.02 13.81 3.43
N PRO A 84 -18.01 13.73 4.77
CA PRO A 84 -17.79 12.48 5.49
C PRO A 84 -18.87 11.46 5.13
N TRP A 85 -18.46 10.22 4.87
CA TRP A 85 -19.40 9.15 4.59
C TRP A 85 -20.29 8.84 5.78
N THR A 86 -21.58 8.60 5.51
CA THR A 86 -22.54 8.11 6.50
C THR A 86 -23.17 6.83 5.95
N PRO A 87 -23.19 5.73 6.71
CA PRO A 87 -23.86 4.50 6.28
C PRO A 87 -25.32 4.78 5.97
N ALA A 88 -25.86 4.16 4.91
CA ALA A 88 -27.29 4.16 4.70
C ALA A 88 -27.97 3.50 5.91
N THR A 89 -28.96 4.18 6.49
CA THR A 89 -29.80 3.59 7.53
C THR A 89 -30.50 2.37 6.91
N GLN A 90 -30.34 1.19 7.53
CA GLN A 90 -31.11 0.00 7.14
C GLN A 90 -32.60 0.21 7.39
#